data_AF-A0A957QMZ7-F1
#
_entry.id   AF-A0A957QMZ7-F1
#
_cell.length_a   1.000
_cell.length_b   1.000
_cell.length_c   1.000
_cell.angle_alpha   90.00
_cell.angle_beta   90.00
_cell.angle_gamma   90.00
#
_symmetry.space_group_name_H-M   'P 1'
#
loop_
_entity.id
_entity.type
_entity.pdbx_description
1 polymer ?
#
loop_
_entity_poly.entity_id
_entity_poly.type
_entity_poly.pdbx_seq_one_letter_code
_entity_poly.pdbx_strand_id
1 'polypeptide(L)'
;LTGISVRGEKIALEEKYHKLANEAAALLGIRGGVPRETFNIYDDYVGPGYSLPTESMIEAVQLFARLEGILLDPVYTGKAAAGLIDLVRKGHFRPDETVLFVHTGGSPALYAYQDVILASQEMTASA
;
A
#
# COMPACT_ATOMS: atom_id res chain seq x y z
N LEU A 1 9.29 -4.13 9.20
CA LEU A 1 8.24 -3.23 8.70
C LEU A 1 8.20 -3.36 7.18
N THR A 2 7.07 -3.83 6.64
CA THR A 2 6.87 -3.89 5.20
C THR A 2 6.21 -2.60 4.72
N GLY A 3 6.78 -1.94 3.72
CA GLY A 3 6.20 -0.76 3.09
C GLY A 3 5.95 -0.99 1.61
N ILE A 4 4.84 -0.46 1.11
CA ILE A 4 4.53 -0.44 -0.32
C ILE A 4 4.74 0.98 -0.82
N SER A 5 5.69 1.16 -1.74
CA SER A 5 5.97 2.45 -2.34
C SER A 5 4.90 2.83 -3.36
N VAL A 6 4.64 4.13 -3.47
CA VAL A 6 3.71 4.72 -4.44
C VAL A 6 4.40 5.64 -5.45
N ARG A 7 5.72 5.83 -5.31
CA ARG A 7 6.52 6.69 -6.22
C ARG A 7 8.03 6.50 -6.16
N GLY A 8 8.58 6.04 -5.04
CA GLY A 8 10.03 6.02 -4.80
C GLY A 8 10.62 4.63 -4.94
N GLU A 9 11.91 4.57 -5.23
CA GLU A 9 12.64 3.31 -5.36
C GLU A 9 13.01 2.72 -3.99
N LYS A 10 13.02 1.39 -3.91
CA LYS A 10 13.27 0.62 -2.69
C LYS A 10 14.50 1.09 -1.93
N ILE A 11 15.67 1.09 -2.59
CA ILE A 11 16.96 1.36 -1.93
C ILE A 11 16.98 2.78 -1.34
N ALA A 12 16.52 3.77 -2.10
CA ALA A 12 16.48 5.15 -1.67
C ALA A 12 15.50 5.36 -0.50
N LEU A 13 14.36 4.67 -0.52
CA LEU A 13 13.37 4.74 0.54
C LEU A 13 13.82 4.04 1.83
N GLU A 14 14.42 2.85 1.73
CA GLU A 14 14.97 2.12 2.89
C GLU A 14 16.06 2.94 3.59
N GLU A 15 16.98 3.56 2.82
CA GLU A 15 18.00 4.44 3.40
C GLU A 15 17.37 5.66 4.08
N LYS A 16 16.42 6.32 3.42
CA LYS A 16 15.73 7.49 3.96
C LYS A 16 14.99 7.15 5.25
N TYR A 17 14.23 6.06 5.29
CA TYR A 17 13.44 5.68 6.46
C TYR A 17 14.32 5.21 7.61
N HIS A 18 15.40 4.48 7.32
CA HIS A 18 16.40 4.14 8.33
C HIS A 18 17.01 5.38 8.98
N LYS A 19 17.37 6.40 8.18
CA LYS A 19 17.88 7.68 8.70
C LYS A 19 16.84 8.36 9.61
N LEU A 20 15.61 8.55 9.11
CA LEU A 20 14.54 9.22 9.87
C LEU A 20 14.19 8.48 11.17
N ALA A 21 14.21 7.14 11.14
CA ALA A 21 13.91 6.34 12.32
C ALA A 21 15.01 6.46 13.40
N ASN A 22 16.27 6.56 13.00
CA ASN A 22 17.37 6.81 13.95
C ASN A 22 17.34 8.25 14.50
N GLU A 23 16.97 9.23 13.69
CA GLU A 23 16.73 10.61 14.16
C GLU A 23 15.58 10.65 15.19
N ALA A 24 14.47 9.96 14.92
CA ALA A 24 13.36 9.83 15.86
C ALA A 24 13.77 9.07 17.14
N ALA A 25 14.54 7.99 17.03
CA ALA A 25 15.06 7.24 18.16
C ALA A 25 15.94 8.11 19.07
N ALA A 26 16.79 8.97 18.49
CA ALA A 26 17.62 9.91 19.24
C ALA A 26 16.78 10.93 20.01
N LEU A 27 15.73 11.48 19.38
CA LEU A 27 14.79 12.41 20.03
C LEU A 27 14.04 11.76 21.19
N LEU A 28 13.74 10.46 21.08
CA LEU A 28 13.04 9.68 22.11
C LEU A 28 13.98 9.06 23.16
N GLY A 29 15.30 9.25 23.04
CA GLY A 29 16.29 8.66 23.94
C GLY A 29 16.43 7.13 23.84
N ILE A 30 15.98 6.54 22.73
CA ILE A 30 16.08 5.09 22.48
C ILE A 30 17.54 4.75 22.15
N ARG A 31 18.14 3.87 22.96
CA ARG A 31 19.53 3.41 22.79
C ARG A 31 19.61 2.26 21.80
N GLY A 32 20.70 2.19 21.04
CA GLY A 32 20.96 1.10 20.09
C GLY A 32 20.48 1.35 18.66
N GLY A 33 19.72 2.43 18.42
CA GLY A 33 19.24 2.79 17.09
C GLY A 33 18.22 1.80 16.52
N VAL A 34 17.95 1.91 15.23
CA VAL A 34 17.03 1.04 14.49
C VAL A 34 17.84 0.18 13.51
N PRO A 35 17.71 -1.17 13.54
CA PRO A 35 18.41 -2.05 12.59
C PRO A 35 18.06 -1.73 11.14
N ARG A 36 19.02 -1.89 10.22
CA ARG A 36 18.84 -1.50 8.81
C ARG A 36 17.80 -2.38 8.09
N GLU A 37 17.76 -3.65 8.45
CA GLU A 37 16.82 -4.67 8.00
C GLU A 37 15.38 -4.45 8.50
N THR A 38 15.14 -3.44 9.35
CA THR A 38 13.79 -3.10 9.83
C THR A 38 12.87 -2.71 8.68
N PHE A 39 13.39 -2.09 7.62
CA PHE A 39 12.61 -1.63 6.49
C PHE A 39 12.72 -2.59 5.32
N ASN A 40 11.59 -3.12 4.87
CA ASN A 40 11.48 -3.90 3.64
C ASN A 40 10.48 -3.20 2.73
N ILE A 41 10.97 -2.52 1.69
CA ILE A 41 10.12 -1.75 0.77
C ILE A 41 9.92 -2.52 -0.53
N TYR A 42 8.67 -2.55 -1.01
CA TYR A 42 8.31 -3.00 -2.35
C TYR A 42 7.93 -1.80 -3.21
N ASP A 43 8.60 -1.63 -4.34
CA ASP A 43 8.34 -0.58 -5.34
C ASP A 43 7.70 -1.09 -6.63
N ASP A 44 7.47 -2.41 -6.74
CA ASP A 44 6.83 -3.06 -7.89
C ASP A 44 5.38 -2.59 -8.13
N TYR A 45 4.70 -2.09 -7.09
CA TYR A 45 3.28 -1.72 -7.13
C TYR A 45 3.02 -0.25 -7.51
N VAL A 46 4.07 0.51 -7.81
CA VAL A 46 3.95 1.92 -8.23
C VAL A 46 3.20 2.04 -9.56
N GLY A 47 3.42 1.09 -10.48
CA GLY A 47 2.83 1.10 -11.82
C GLY A 47 3.36 2.26 -12.67
N PRO A 48 2.50 2.94 -13.47
CA PRO A 48 2.95 3.99 -14.40
C PRO A 48 3.42 5.27 -13.71
N GLY A 49 3.21 5.40 -12.40
CA GLY A 49 3.72 6.51 -11.61
C GLY A 49 2.82 6.92 -10.46
N TYR A 50 3.22 8.01 -9.80
CA TYR A 50 2.49 8.57 -8.68
C TYR A 50 1.09 9.03 -9.09
N SER A 51 0.08 8.71 -8.27
CA SER A 51 -1.33 9.05 -8.51
C SER A 51 -1.98 8.39 -9.74
N LEU A 52 -1.21 7.69 -10.57
CA LEU A 52 -1.74 7.00 -11.75
C LEU A 52 -2.26 5.61 -11.37
N PRO A 53 -3.42 5.22 -11.91
CA PRO A 53 -4.10 3.99 -11.52
C PRO A 53 -3.36 2.74 -12.04
N THR A 54 -3.59 1.64 -11.34
CA THR A 54 -3.22 0.28 -11.77
C THR A 54 -4.42 -0.63 -11.61
N GLU A 55 -4.50 -1.70 -12.41
CA GLU A 55 -5.59 -2.69 -12.30
C GLU A 55 -5.60 -3.36 -10.91
N SER A 56 -4.42 -3.69 -10.38
CA SER A 56 -4.27 -4.28 -9.04
C SER A 56 -4.74 -3.35 -7.92
N MET A 57 -4.54 -2.03 -8.07
CA MET A 57 -5.07 -1.05 -7.13
C MET A 57 -6.59 -0.98 -7.20
N ILE A 58 -7.16 -0.95 -8.41
CA ILE A 58 -8.63 -0.94 -8.60
C ILE A 58 -9.24 -2.18 -7.98
N GLU A 59 -8.66 -3.36 -8.23
CA GLU A 59 -9.09 -4.63 -7.63
C GLU A 59 -9.06 -4.54 -6.09
N ALA A 60 -7.95 -4.05 -5.52
CA ALA A 60 -7.79 -3.94 -4.07
C ALA A 60 -8.83 -3.03 -3.43
N VAL A 61 -9.07 -1.85 -4.02
CA VAL A 61 -10.10 -0.90 -3.56
C VAL A 61 -11.48 -1.55 -3.60
N GLN A 62 -11.82 -2.24 -4.69
CA GLN A 62 -13.11 -2.91 -4.83
C GLN A 62 -13.27 -4.07 -3.84
N LEU A 63 -12.23 -4.86 -3.61
CA LEU A 63 -12.25 -6.01 -2.72
C LEU A 63 -12.48 -5.58 -1.26
N PHE A 64 -11.71 -4.59 -0.78
CA PHE A 64 -11.89 -4.05 0.58
C PHE A 64 -13.26 -3.40 0.77
N ALA A 65 -13.74 -2.67 -0.23
CA ALA A 65 -15.07 -2.05 -0.17
C ALA A 65 -16.19 -3.10 -0.12
N ARG A 66 -16.10 -4.16 -0.92
CA ARG A 66 -17.16 -5.18 -1.06
C ARG A 66 -17.18 -6.19 0.08
N LEU A 67 -16.02 -6.61 0.56
CA LEU A 67 -15.93 -7.67 1.56
C LEU A 67 -15.93 -7.11 2.99
N GLU A 68 -15.28 -5.98 3.21
CA GLU A 68 -15.03 -5.44 4.56
C GLU A 68 -15.70 -4.09 4.82
N GLY A 69 -16.31 -3.46 3.80
CA GLY A 69 -16.87 -2.12 3.92
C GLY A 69 -15.82 -1.02 4.15
N ILE A 70 -14.55 -1.29 3.85
CA ILE A 70 -13.44 -0.35 4.06
C ILE A 70 -13.12 0.36 2.75
N LEU A 71 -13.13 1.70 2.80
CA LEU A 71 -12.83 2.54 1.64
C LEU A 71 -11.35 2.93 1.60
N LEU A 72 -10.65 2.38 0.62
CA LEU A 72 -9.25 2.71 0.35
C LEU A 72 -9.14 3.76 -0.75
N ASP A 73 -8.15 4.63 -0.64
CA ASP A 73 -7.90 5.65 -1.65
C ASP A 73 -7.09 5.11 -2.85
N PRO A 74 -7.26 5.65 -4.07
CA PRO A 74 -6.62 5.10 -5.27
C PRO A 74 -5.13 5.44 -5.44
N VAL A 75 -4.59 6.33 -4.60
CA VAL A 75 -3.23 6.86 -4.71
C VAL A 75 -2.27 6.16 -3.75
N TYR A 76 -2.69 5.96 -2.49
CA TYR A 76 -1.88 5.41 -1.41
C TYR A 76 -2.39 4.07 -0.92
N THR A 77 -3.49 4.07 -0.17
CA THR A 77 -3.92 2.90 0.59
C THR A 77 -4.43 1.78 -0.30
N GLY A 78 -4.96 2.09 -1.47
CA GLY A 78 -5.30 1.12 -2.52
C GLY A 78 -4.06 0.42 -3.09
N LYS A 79 -2.97 1.15 -3.35
CA LYS A 79 -1.69 0.53 -3.80
C LYS A 79 -1.05 -0.29 -2.69
N ALA A 80 -1.12 0.17 -1.45
CA ALA A 80 -0.65 -0.59 -0.29
C ALA A 80 -1.42 -1.90 -0.12
N ALA A 81 -2.75 -1.86 -0.26
CA ALA A 81 -3.59 -3.05 -0.20
C ALA A 81 -3.35 -3.99 -1.39
N ALA A 82 -3.14 -3.45 -2.60
CA ALA A 82 -2.77 -4.25 -3.76
C ALA A 82 -1.48 -5.04 -3.51
N GLY A 83 -0.46 -4.40 -2.93
CA GLY A 83 0.77 -5.05 -2.52
C GLY A 83 0.56 -6.12 -1.45
N LEU A 84 -0.26 -5.84 -0.43
CA LEU A 84 -0.62 -6.82 0.59
C LEU A 84 -1.30 -8.07 -0.02
N ILE A 85 -2.32 -7.86 -0.86
CA ILE A 85 -3.08 -8.94 -1.50
C ILE A 85 -2.16 -9.81 -2.36
N ASP A 86 -1.29 -9.20 -3.16
CA ASP A 86 -0.35 -9.94 -3.99
C ASP A 86 0.67 -10.73 -3.16
N LEU A 87 1.22 -10.15 -2.09
CA LEU A 87 2.12 -10.87 -1.17
C LEU A 87 1.43 -12.08 -0.50
N VAL A 88 0.16 -11.94 -0.11
CA VAL A 88 -0.65 -13.06 0.40
C VAL A 88 -0.83 -14.12 -0.68
N ARG A 89 -1.22 -13.73 -1.90
CA ARG A 89 -1.41 -14.67 -3.04
C ARG A 89 -0.13 -15.41 -3.42
N LYS A 90 1.03 -14.76 -3.27
CA LYS A 90 2.36 -15.36 -3.48
C LYS A 90 2.83 -16.26 -2.34
N GLY A 91 2.06 -16.39 -1.26
CA GLY A 91 2.43 -17.20 -0.09
C GLY A 91 3.61 -16.61 0.69
N HIS A 92 3.80 -15.29 0.65
CA HIS A 92 4.89 -14.62 1.37
C HIS A 92 4.76 -14.75 2.89
N PHE A 93 3.52 -14.74 3.40
CA PHE A 93 3.21 -14.92 4.82
C PHE A 93 2.83 -16.37 5.10
N ARG A 94 3.16 -16.85 6.30
CA ARG A 94 2.72 -18.20 6.72
C ARG A 94 1.20 -18.23 6.91
N PRO A 95 0.54 -19.38 6.71
CA PRO A 95 -0.91 -19.50 6.87
C PRO A 95 -1.45 -19.10 8.26
N ASP A 96 -0.62 -19.21 9.30
CA ASP A 96 -0.94 -18.88 10.69
C ASP A 96 -0.43 -17.48 11.12
N GLU A 97 0.16 -16.72 10.20
CA GLU A 97 0.73 -15.41 10.50
C GLU A 97 -0.34 -14.33 10.54
N THR A 98 -0.31 -13.50 11.59
CA THR A 98 -1.21 -12.34 11.72
C THR A 98 -0.57 -11.12 11.07
N VAL A 99 -1.24 -10.55 10.06
CA VAL A 99 -0.79 -9.34 9.37
C VAL A 99 -1.62 -8.13 9.80
N LEU A 100 -0.96 -7.09 10.33
CA LEU A 100 -1.58 -5.81 10.62
C LEU A 100 -1.43 -4.86 9.43
N PHE A 101 -2.54 -4.55 8.74
CA PHE A 101 -2.59 -3.52 7.72
C PHE A 101 -2.90 -2.15 8.34
N VAL A 102 -2.03 -1.16 8.14
CA VAL A 102 -2.23 0.21 8.64
C VAL A 102 -2.90 1.06 7.56
N HIS A 103 -4.21 1.26 7.69
CA HIS A 103 -4.97 2.14 6.81
C HIS A 103 -4.77 3.62 7.19
N THR A 104 -3.96 4.34 6.42
CA THR A 104 -3.61 5.75 6.68
C THR A 104 -4.65 6.77 6.18
N GLY A 105 -5.83 6.34 5.74
CA GLY A 105 -6.89 7.22 5.22
C GLY A 105 -6.78 7.52 3.72
N GLY A 106 -7.19 8.73 3.31
CA GLY A 106 -7.15 9.20 1.91
C GLY A 106 -8.47 9.07 1.13
N SER A 107 -9.49 8.45 1.71
CA SER A 107 -10.76 8.13 1.04
C SER A 107 -11.47 9.29 0.33
N PRO A 108 -11.35 10.59 0.71
CA PRO A 108 -11.89 11.68 -0.11
C PRO A 108 -11.35 11.73 -1.54
N ALA A 109 -10.17 11.15 -1.83
CA ALA A 109 -9.66 11.07 -3.19
C ALA A 109 -10.56 10.22 -4.11
N LEU A 110 -11.38 9.31 -3.57
CA LEU A 110 -12.31 8.48 -4.35
C LEU A 110 -13.24 9.31 -5.25
N TYR A 111 -13.67 10.48 -4.80
CA TYR A 111 -14.55 11.36 -5.58
C TYR A 111 -13.91 11.84 -6.88
N ALA A 112 -12.59 11.93 -6.95
CA ALA A 112 -11.87 12.34 -8.16
C ALA A 112 -11.56 11.16 -9.11
N TYR A 113 -11.80 9.92 -8.69
CA TYR A 113 -11.42 8.70 -9.41
C TYR A 113 -12.61 7.74 -9.61
N GLN A 114 -13.85 8.22 -9.45
CA GLN A 114 -15.05 7.38 -9.52
C GLN A 114 -15.10 6.60 -10.83
N ASP A 115 -14.91 7.29 -11.97
CA ASP A 115 -14.93 6.65 -13.29
C ASP A 115 -13.87 5.55 -13.41
N VAL A 116 -12.66 5.78 -12.87
CA VAL A 116 -11.56 4.81 -12.91
C VAL A 116 -11.91 3.55 -12.10
N ILE A 117 -12.51 3.72 -10.93
CA ILE A 117 -12.78 2.61 -10.00
C ILE A 117 -14.04 1.85 -10.40
N LEU A 118 -15.01 2.55 -10.99
CA LEU A 118 -16.33 2.00 -11.34
C LEU A 118 -16.42 1.54 -12.81
N ALA A 119 -15.53 1.97 -13.71
CA ALA A 119 -15.59 1.66 -15.15
C ALA A 119 -15.67 0.16 -15.47
N SER A 120 -15.12 -0.72 -14.62
CA SER A 120 -15.23 -2.18 -14.78
C SER A 120 -16.65 -2.75 -14.67
N GLN A 121 -17.64 -1.94 -14.25
CA GLN A 121 -19.02 -2.39 -14.02
C GLN A 121 -19.99 -2.10 -15.18
N GLU A 122 -19.66 -1.20 -16.11
CA GLU A 122 -20.58 -0.87 -17.21
C GLU A 122 -20.61 -1.94 -18.32
N MET A 123 -19.55 -2.74 -18.45
CA MET A 123 -19.43 -3.72 -19.54
C MET A 123 -20.06 -5.09 -19.23
N THR A 124 -20.60 -5.29 -18.02
CA THR A 124 -21.26 -6.57 -17.61
C THR A 124 -22.76 -6.44 -17.36
N ALA A 125 -23.32 -5.24 -17.42
CA ALA A 125 -24.76 -5.00 -17.20
C ALA A 125 -25.60 -5.04 -18.50
N SER A 126 -25.02 -5.49 -19.63
CA SER A 126 -25.66 -5.51 -20.95
C SER A 126 -25.74 -6.90 -21.62
N ALA A 127 -25.67 -7.99 -20.84
CA ALA A 127 -25.85 -9.35 -21.33
C ALA A 127 -27.15 -9.99 -20.83
#